data_AF-G4Z669-F1
#
_entry.id   AF-G4Z669-F1
#
_cell.length_a   1.000
_cell.length_b   1.000
_cell.length_c   1.000
_cell.angle_alpha   90.00
_cell.angle_beta   90.00
_cell.angle_gamma   90.00
#
_symmetry.space_group_name_H-M   'P 1'
#
loop_
_entity.id
_entity.type
_entity.pdbx_description
1 polymer ?
#
loop_
_entity_poly.entity_id
_entity_poly.type
_entity_poly.pdbx_seq_one_letter_code
_entity_poly.pdbx_strand_id
1 'polypeptide(L)'
;MSAEDVDSLDVYMASLELPSGQDATMSMAQARAEQHANSRSASGGPAVVVKNRRYRRLQQLLDESEGEDAYFSDAMMQQRSPALFHFYLGQYLALEKGPTATTADNGGQKLSSFLMDTCQRSQMEARRVAEQETWGKFTAADEKQEKARVERLYEEDNVVEEEEDDKGEDDEEELNAYSVAQRRQQLIEVMSTRFLNGEDGEYVNYAEIDADERLDDFVAIQRDAEDRYFAD
;
A
#
# COMPACT_ATOMS: atom_id res chain seq x y z
N MET A 1 59.97 39.80 -42.71
CA MET A 1 59.09 40.62 -41.86
C MET A 1 57.67 40.26 -42.28
N SER A 2 57.09 39.27 -41.61
CA SER A 2 55.68 38.89 -41.83
C SER A 2 54.92 39.42 -40.63
N ALA A 3 53.97 40.31 -40.89
CA ALA A 3 53.04 40.78 -39.87
C ALA A 3 52.16 39.58 -39.48
N GLU A 4 52.24 39.18 -38.23
CA GLU A 4 51.37 38.16 -37.65
C GLU A 4 49.98 38.79 -37.52
N ASP A 5 49.04 38.33 -38.33
CA ASP A 5 47.63 38.69 -38.25
C ASP A 5 47.06 38.16 -36.93
N VAL A 6 47.18 38.96 -35.86
CA VAL A 6 46.51 38.69 -34.59
C VAL A 6 45.01 38.65 -34.85
N ASP A 7 44.37 37.52 -34.56
CA ASP A 7 42.96 37.29 -34.82
C ASP A 7 42.14 38.39 -34.11
N SER A 8 41.23 39.02 -34.85
CA SER A 8 40.45 40.17 -34.36
C SER A 8 39.62 39.80 -33.12
N LEU A 9 39.32 38.51 -32.97
CA LEU A 9 38.68 37.94 -31.80
C LEU A 9 39.57 37.97 -30.55
N ASP A 10 40.87 37.71 -30.68
CA ASP A 10 41.82 37.70 -29.56
C ASP A 10 42.05 39.11 -29.00
N VAL A 11 42.09 40.12 -29.89
CA VAL A 11 42.17 41.53 -29.49
C VAL A 11 40.91 41.97 -28.74
N TYR A 12 39.74 41.53 -29.20
CA TYR A 12 38.47 41.80 -28.53
C TYR A 12 38.38 41.11 -27.16
N MET A 13 38.78 39.85 -27.07
CA MET A 13 38.83 39.09 -25.82
C MET A 13 39.81 39.68 -24.80
N ALA A 14 40.92 40.25 -25.26
CA ALA A 14 41.89 40.94 -24.40
C ALA A 14 41.39 42.32 -23.93
N SER A 15 40.46 42.95 -24.65
CA SER A 15 39.87 44.25 -24.29
C SER A 15 38.72 44.16 -23.29
N LEU A 16 38.19 42.95 -23.06
CA LEU A 16 37.21 42.71 -22.01
C LEU A 16 37.92 42.67 -20.65
N GLU A 17 37.92 43.80 -19.95
CA GLU A 17 38.39 43.89 -18.57
C GLU A 17 37.56 42.93 -17.70
N LEU A 18 38.16 41.78 -17.35
CA LEU A 18 37.66 40.97 -16.25
C LEU A 18 37.92 41.76 -14.96
N PRO A 19 36.90 41.95 -14.09
CA PRO A 19 37.08 42.69 -12.85
C PRO A 19 38.22 42.05 -12.05
N SER A 20 39.23 42.86 -11.75
CA SER A 20 40.37 42.48 -10.93
C SER A 20 39.86 41.97 -9.59
N GLY A 21 40.02 40.66 -9.39
CA GLY A 21 39.52 39.97 -8.23
C GLY A 21 40.17 40.48 -6.95
N GLN A 22 39.39 41.19 -6.13
CA GLN A 22 39.58 41.18 -4.68
C GLN A 22 38.29 40.92 -3.87
N ASP A 23 37.08 40.99 -4.46
CA ASP A 23 35.82 40.78 -3.69
C ASP A 23 34.79 39.81 -4.32
N ALA A 24 35.22 38.85 -5.15
CA ALA A 24 34.32 37.86 -5.73
C ALA A 24 34.89 36.43 -5.65
N THR A 25 35.23 35.97 -4.45
CA THR A 25 35.60 34.58 -4.21
C THR A 25 34.35 33.70 -4.11
N MET A 26 33.57 33.65 -5.18
CA MET A 26 32.66 32.54 -5.47
C MET A 26 32.48 32.53 -6.98
N SER A 27 33.15 31.60 -7.66
CA SER A 27 32.90 31.34 -9.08
C SER A 27 31.40 31.14 -9.26
N MET A 28 30.76 31.75 -10.28
CA MET A 28 29.33 31.51 -10.55
C MET A 28 28.99 30.03 -10.71
N ALA A 29 29.98 29.19 -11.07
CA ALA A 29 29.88 27.75 -11.08
C ALA A 29 29.94 27.13 -9.66
N GLN A 30 30.75 27.69 -8.76
CA GLN A 30 30.76 27.32 -7.33
C GLN A 30 29.50 27.81 -6.61
N ALA A 31 29.05 29.05 -6.83
CA ALA A 31 27.82 29.58 -6.25
C ALA A 31 26.58 28.80 -6.71
N ARG A 32 26.52 28.39 -7.99
CA ARG A 32 25.50 27.45 -8.47
C ARG A 32 25.68 26.08 -7.83
N ALA A 33 26.89 25.51 -7.81
CA ALA A 33 27.13 24.21 -7.18
C ALA A 33 26.78 24.18 -5.69
N GLU A 34 26.99 25.28 -4.96
CA GLU A 34 26.63 25.43 -3.55
C GLU A 34 25.12 25.58 -3.34
N GLN A 35 24.42 26.33 -4.21
CA GLN A 35 22.95 26.41 -4.20
C GLN A 35 22.32 25.04 -4.52
N HIS A 36 22.85 24.34 -5.52
CA HIS A 36 22.42 22.98 -5.85
C HIS A 36 22.80 21.98 -4.75
N ALA A 37 23.95 22.10 -4.07
CA ALA A 37 24.34 21.24 -2.95
C ALA A 37 23.42 21.38 -1.72
N ASN A 38 22.92 22.59 -1.45
CA ASN A 38 21.96 22.82 -0.37
C ASN A 38 20.54 22.31 -0.71
N SER A 39 20.19 22.21 -1.99
CA SER A 39 18.94 21.58 -2.45
C SER A 39 19.03 20.04 -2.55
N ARG A 40 20.24 19.48 -2.73
CA ARG A 40 20.52 18.03 -2.82
C ARG A 40 20.22 17.28 -1.53
N SER A 41 20.19 17.96 -0.38
CA SER A 41 19.92 17.36 0.94
C SER A 41 18.42 17.26 1.27
N ALA A 42 17.53 17.71 0.39
CA ALA A 42 16.11 17.85 0.68
C ALA A 42 15.20 16.84 -0.06
N SER A 43 15.66 15.62 -0.34
CA SER A 43 14.77 14.58 -0.90
C SER A 43 14.60 13.40 0.05
N GLY A 44 13.57 13.51 0.89
CA GLY A 44 13.03 12.44 1.72
C GLY A 44 13.53 12.49 3.17
N GLY A 45 12.72 13.05 4.07
CA GLY A 45 12.96 12.89 5.51
C GLY A 45 13.02 11.41 5.92
N PRO A 46 13.46 11.07 7.16
CA PRO A 46 13.60 9.69 7.61
C PRO A 46 12.33 8.84 7.41
N ALA A 47 11.15 9.46 7.46
CA ALA A 47 9.87 8.79 7.20
C ALA A 47 9.71 8.28 5.76
N VAL A 48 10.25 8.98 4.74
CA VAL A 48 10.18 8.57 3.34
C VAL A 48 11.09 7.36 3.11
N VAL A 49 12.31 7.40 3.65
CA VAL A 49 13.26 6.29 3.59
C VAL A 49 12.66 5.04 4.23
N VAL A 50 12.05 5.17 5.42
CA VAL A 50 11.35 4.07 6.10
C VAL A 50 10.23 3.49 5.23
N LYS A 51 9.36 4.32 4.67
CA LYS A 51 8.27 3.84 3.80
C LYS A 51 8.80 3.15 2.55
N ASN A 52 9.88 3.64 1.95
CA ASN A 52 10.50 3.03 0.78
C ASN A 52 11.13 1.68 1.10
N ARG A 53 11.82 1.54 2.25
CA ARG A 53 12.37 0.26 2.73
C ARG A 53 11.27 -0.76 2.98
N ARG A 54 10.21 -0.35 3.69
CA ARG A 54 9.03 -1.18 3.90
C ARG A 54 8.38 -1.56 2.57
N TYR A 55 8.26 -0.64 1.62
CA TYR A 55 7.71 -0.95 0.30
C TYR A 55 8.56 -1.99 -0.45
N ARG A 56 9.89 -1.87 -0.42
CA ARG A 56 10.79 -2.89 -1.00
C ARG A 56 10.64 -4.24 -0.30
N ARG A 57 10.48 -4.26 1.03
CA ARG A 57 10.21 -5.52 1.75
C ARG A 57 8.85 -6.11 1.40
N LEU A 58 7.83 -5.27 1.27
CA LEU A 58 6.49 -5.68 0.86
C LEU A 58 6.51 -6.37 -0.51
N GLN A 59 7.23 -5.80 -1.48
CA GLN A 59 7.39 -6.39 -2.81
C GLN A 59 8.01 -7.79 -2.72
N GLN A 60 9.07 -7.97 -1.94
CA GLN A 60 9.65 -9.30 -1.71
C GLN A 60 8.64 -10.29 -1.14
N LEU A 61 7.81 -9.87 -0.17
CA LEU A 61 6.79 -10.74 0.43
C LEU A 61 5.68 -11.12 -0.56
N LEU A 62 5.36 -10.25 -1.51
CA LEU A 62 4.39 -10.54 -2.58
C LEU A 62 4.98 -11.50 -3.61
N ASP A 63 6.26 -11.35 -3.95
CA ASP A 63 6.97 -12.25 -4.87
C ASP A 63 7.19 -13.64 -4.25
N GLU A 64 7.47 -13.69 -2.94
CA GLU A 64 7.62 -14.91 -2.13
C GLU A 64 6.28 -15.51 -1.68
N SER A 65 5.15 -15.11 -2.29
CA SER A 65 3.80 -15.54 -1.87
C SER A 65 3.49 -17.03 -2.09
N GLU A 66 4.43 -17.80 -2.66
CA GLU A 66 4.28 -19.24 -2.88
C GLU A 66 4.73 -20.04 -1.65
N GLY A 67 3.78 -20.41 -0.78
CA GLY A 67 4.00 -21.30 0.35
C GLY A 67 2.89 -21.25 1.40
N GLU A 68 2.79 -22.28 2.23
CA GLU A 68 1.85 -22.30 3.36
C GLU A 68 2.23 -21.25 4.42
N ASP A 69 3.54 -21.08 4.64
CA ASP A 69 4.11 -20.12 5.60
C ASP A 69 4.36 -18.72 5.01
N ALA A 70 3.91 -18.47 3.77
CA ALA A 70 4.08 -17.16 3.14
C ALA A 70 3.24 -16.09 3.84
N TYR A 71 3.75 -14.87 3.91
CA TYR A 71 3.11 -13.77 4.66
C TYR A 71 1.68 -13.43 4.19
N PHE A 72 1.41 -13.59 2.89
CA PHE A 72 0.10 -13.39 2.27
C PHE A 72 -0.65 -14.70 1.99
N SER A 73 -0.29 -15.82 2.63
CA SER A 73 -1.07 -17.04 2.55
C SER A 73 -2.42 -16.87 3.26
N ASP A 74 -3.46 -17.59 2.82
CA ASP A 74 -4.79 -17.52 3.45
C ASP A 74 -4.71 -17.86 4.95
N ALA A 75 -3.88 -18.82 5.34
CA ALA A 75 -3.65 -19.21 6.74
C ALA A 75 -3.00 -18.08 7.56
N MET A 76 -1.94 -17.45 7.03
CA MET A 76 -1.24 -16.36 7.72
C MET A 76 -2.08 -15.09 7.80
N MET A 77 -2.79 -14.73 6.74
CA MET A 77 -3.72 -13.58 6.76
C MET A 77 -4.86 -13.80 7.76
N GLN A 78 -5.38 -15.03 7.85
CA GLN A 78 -6.40 -15.37 8.85
C GLN A 78 -5.86 -15.26 10.28
N GLN A 79 -4.65 -15.77 10.55
CA GLN A 79 -4.03 -15.73 11.87
C GLN A 79 -3.74 -14.30 12.34
N ARG A 80 -3.27 -13.44 11.44
CA ARG A 80 -2.84 -12.07 11.74
C ARG A 80 -4.01 -11.11 11.88
N SER A 81 -5.00 -11.21 10.99
CA SER A 81 -6.19 -10.35 10.97
C SER A 81 -7.46 -11.18 10.74
N PRO A 82 -7.94 -11.90 11.77
CA PRO A 82 -9.10 -12.78 11.63
C PRO A 82 -10.38 -12.03 11.22
N ALA A 83 -10.56 -10.76 11.60
CA ALA A 83 -11.72 -9.99 11.19
C ALA A 83 -11.67 -9.63 9.69
N LEU A 84 -10.52 -9.19 9.18
CA LEU A 84 -10.40 -8.81 7.76
C LEU A 84 -10.53 -10.04 6.89
N PHE A 85 -9.87 -11.12 7.29
CA PHE A 85 -9.98 -12.39 6.59
C PHE A 85 -11.44 -12.86 6.53
N HIS A 86 -12.18 -12.79 7.63
CA HIS A 86 -13.59 -13.19 7.64
C HIS A 86 -14.45 -12.36 6.69
N PHE A 87 -14.29 -11.03 6.72
CA PHE A 87 -15.03 -10.09 5.88
C PHE A 87 -14.74 -10.27 4.39
N TYR A 88 -13.46 -10.36 3.99
CA TYR A 88 -13.09 -10.47 2.58
C TYR A 88 -13.21 -11.89 2.03
N LEU A 89 -12.89 -12.94 2.80
CA LEU A 89 -12.80 -14.31 2.31
C LEU A 89 -13.65 -15.32 3.09
N GLY A 90 -13.64 -15.26 4.42
CA GLY A 90 -14.20 -16.30 5.27
C GLY A 90 -15.69 -16.56 5.03
N GLN A 91 -16.49 -15.52 4.81
CA GLN A 91 -17.93 -15.66 4.50
C GLN A 91 -18.20 -16.30 3.13
N TYR A 92 -17.31 -16.09 2.15
CA TYR A 92 -17.47 -16.59 0.77
C TYR A 92 -16.90 -17.98 0.57
N LEU A 93 -15.79 -18.31 1.23
CA LEU A 93 -15.22 -19.65 1.23
C LEU A 93 -16.20 -20.67 1.84
N ALA A 94 -16.96 -20.28 2.85
CA ALA A 94 -18.01 -21.10 3.44
C ALA A 94 -19.15 -21.38 2.44
N LEU A 95 -19.46 -20.43 1.56
CA LEU A 95 -20.48 -20.56 0.52
C LEU A 95 -20.04 -21.52 -0.59
N GLU A 96 -18.78 -21.41 -1.04
CA GLU A 96 -18.22 -22.31 -2.06
C GLU A 96 -18.11 -23.76 -1.59
N LYS A 97 -17.75 -23.98 -0.31
CA LYS A 97 -17.55 -25.33 0.23
C LYS A 97 -18.87 -26.13 0.37
N GLY A 98 -20.01 -25.46 0.31
CA GLY A 98 -21.34 -26.06 0.44
C GLY A 98 -21.64 -26.63 1.84
N PRO A 99 -22.92 -26.90 2.16
CA PRO A 99 -23.34 -27.38 3.47
C PRO A 99 -22.83 -28.80 3.81
N THR A 100 -22.36 -29.56 2.80
CA THR A 100 -21.87 -30.93 2.98
C THR A 100 -20.45 -31.00 3.50
N ALA A 101 -19.64 -29.95 3.35
CA ALA A 101 -18.22 -29.98 3.74
C ALA A 101 -17.99 -29.79 5.24
N THR A 102 -18.92 -29.19 5.98
CA THR A 102 -18.81 -29.00 7.44
C THR A 102 -19.02 -30.32 8.20
N THR A 103 -19.68 -31.30 7.58
CA THR A 103 -20.02 -32.60 8.20
C THR A 103 -19.15 -33.77 7.73
N ALA A 104 -18.28 -33.57 6.73
CA ALA A 104 -17.77 -34.68 5.92
C ALA A 104 -16.50 -35.40 6.41
N ASP A 105 -15.81 -34.99 7.49
CA ASP A 105 -14.54 -35.67 7.86
C ASP A 105 -14.26 -35.76 9.37
N ASN A 106 -15.30 -35.95 10.18
CA ASN A 106 -15.13 -36.20 11.63
C ASN A 106 -14.92 -37.67 11.99
N GLY A 107 -14.97 -38.60 11.02
CA GLY A 107 -15.03 -40.04 11.27
C GLY A 107 -13.73 -40.68 11.78
N GLY A 108 -12.58 -40.00 11.65
CA GLY A 108 -11.27 -40.56 11.98
C GLY A 108 -10.41 -39.73 12.94
N GLN A 109 -10.83 -38.52 13.32
CA GLN A 109 -10.01 -37.65 14.16
C GLN A 109 -10.09 -38.06 15.65
N LYS A 110 -8.93 -38.13 16.30
CA LYS A 110 -8.84 -38.38 17.75
C LYS A 110 -9.57 -37.25 18.48
N LEU A 111 -10.31 -37.57 19.53
CA LEU A 111 -11.00 -36.58 20.37
C LEU A 111 -10.06 -35.45 20.83
N SER A 112 -8.79 -35.76 21.08
CA SER A 112 -7.78 -34.75 21.44
C SER A 112 -7.55 -33.72 20.33
N SER A 113 -7.50 -34.15 19.06
CA SER A 113 -7.34 -33.23 17.91
C SER A 113 -8.58 -32.35 17.79
N PHE A 114 -9.76 -32.96 17.82
CA PHE A 114 -11.02 -32.22 17.76
C PHE A 114 -11.16 -31.18 18.88
N LEU A 115 -10.76 -31.51 20.12
CA LEU A 115 -10.76 -30.56 21.23
C LEU A 115 -9.74 -29.43 21.03
N MET A 116 -8.56 -29.71 20.49
CA MET A 116 -7.58 -28.68 20.14
C MET A 116 -8.09 -27.77 19.02
N ASP A 117 -8.67 -28.34 17.96
CA ASP A 117 -9.21 -27.60 16.82
C ASP A 117 -10.39 -26.71 17.23
N THR A 118 -11.28 -27.21 18.09
CA THR A 118 -12.40 -26.40 18.63
C THR A 118 -11.92 -25.29 19.54
N CYS A 119 -10.89 -25.52 20.36
CA CYS A 119 -10.27 -24.50 21.19
C CYS A 119 -9.56 -23.44 20.34
N GLN A 120 -8.84 -23.84 19.30
CA GLN A 120 -8.19 -22.91 18.37
C GLN A 120 -9.24 -22.09 17.61
N ARG A 121 -10.32 -22.72 17.15
CA ARG A 121 -11.43 -22.03 16.46
C ARG A 121 -12.13 -21.02 17.36
N SER A 122 -12.41 -21.37 18.62
CA SER A 122 -13.04 -20.45 19.56
C SER A 122 -12.13 -19.27 19.92
N GLN A 123 -10.82 -19.49 20.04
CA GLN A 123 -9.84 -18.42 20.20
C GLN A 123 -9.81 -17.49 18.99
N MET A 124 -9.83 -18.04 17.77
CA MET A 124 -9.88 -17.25 16.54
C MET A 124 -11.17 -16.42 16.44
N GLU A 125 -12.32 -17.00 16.81
CA GLU A 125 -13.60 -16.28 16.85
C GLU A 125 -13.59 -15.15 17.91
N ALA A 126 -13.03 -15.40 19.09
CA ALA A 126 -12.89 -14.37 20.13
C ALA A 126 -11.98 -13.22 19.65
N ARG A 127 -10.85 -13.53 19.00
CA ARG A 127 -9.95 -12.52 18.40
C ARG A 127 -10.65 -11.75 17.29
N ARG A 128 -11.43 -12.43 16.43
CA ARG A 128 -12.23 -11.81 15.37
C ARG A 128 -13.22 -10.79 15.95
N VAL A 129 -13.94 -11.17 17.00
CA VAL A 129 -14.90 -10.27 17.67
C VAL A 129 -14.19 -9.07 18.28
N ALA A 130 -13.07 -9.29 18.99
CA ALA A 130 -12.28 -8.21 19.58
C ALA A 130 -11.72 -7.24 18.52
N GLU A 131 -11.18 -7.74 17.40
CA GLU A 131 -10.68 -6.89 16.30
C GLU A 131 -11.83 -6.12 15.63
N GLN A 132 -13.01 -6.72 15.49
CA GLN A 132 -14.19 -6.03 14.95
C GLN A 132 -14.68 -4.90 15.87
N GLU A 133 -14.56 -5.06 17.19
CA GLU A 133 -14.89 -3.99 18.14
C GLU A 133 -13.92 -2.81 18.04
N THR A 134 -12.62 -3.05 17.80
CA THR A 134 -11.61 -1.98 17.72
C THR A 134 -11.72 -1.13 16.47
N TRP A 135 -12.26 -1.67 15.37
CA TRP A 135 -12.53 -0.89 14.15
C TRP A 135 -13.68 0.10 14.31
N GLY A 136 -14.40 0.03 15.42
CA GLY A 136 -15.61 0.77 15.66
C GLY A 136 -16.80 0.12 14.96
N LYS A 137 -17.99 0.42 15.49
CA LYS A 137 -19.23 0.18 14.75
C LYS A 137 -19.11 0.96 13.44
N PHE A 138 -19.23 0.31 12.29
CA PHE A 138 -19.38 0.99 11.00
C PHE A 138 -20.35 2.16 11.24
N THR A 139 -19.87 3.38 11.05
CA THR A 139 -20.49 4.56 11.67
C THR A 139 -21.98 4.61 11.33
N ALA A 140 -22.83 5.00 12.28
CA ALA A 140 -24.30 5.07 12.12
C ALA A 140 -24.80 5.90 10.92
N ALA A 141 -23.93 6.64 10.22
CA ALA A 141 -24.20 7.22 8.91
C ALA A 141 -24.56 6.13 7.87
N ASP A 142 -23.87 5.00 7.92
CA ASP A 142 -24.10 3.83 7.08
C ASP A 142 -25.33 3.03 7.49
N GLU A 143 -25.57 2.89 8.80
CA GLU A 143 -26.78 2.24 9.31
C GLU A 143 -28.05 3.06 8.98
N LYS A 144 -27.92 4.39 8.87
CA LYS A 144 -29.02 5.28 8.44
C LYS A 144 -29.21 5.25 6.92
N GLN A 145 -28.12 5.16 6.14
CA GLN A 145 -28.19 4.93 4.70
C GLN A 145 -28.81 3.57 4.40
N GLU A 146 -28.40 2.51 5.09
CA GLU A 146 -28.93 1.16 4.93
C GLU A 146 -30.39 1.05 5.36
N LYS A 147 -30.78 1.70 6.47
CA LYS A 147 -32.21 1.78 6.85
C LYS A 147 -33.04 2.55 5.81
N ALA A 148 -32.52 3.68 5.29
CA ALA A 148 -33.20 4.45 4.25
C ALA A 148 -33.21 3.76 2.88
N ARG A 149 -32.29 2.82 2.64
CA ARG A 149 -32.25 1.95 1.47
C ARG A 149 -33.30 0.83 1.59
N VAL A 150 -33.31 0.15 2.73
CA VAL A 150 -34.27 -0.91 3.04
C VAL A 150 -35.70 -0.37 3.09
N GLU A 151 -35.95 0.79 3.70
CA GLU A 151 -37.28 1.42 3.75
C GLU A 151 -37.82 1.72 2.33
N ARG A 152 -36.97 2.20 1.42
CA ARG A 152 -37.33 2.43 0.00
C ARG A 152 -37.71 1.13 -0.73
N LEU A 153 -36.95 0.07 -0.52
CA LEU A 153 -37.16 -1.25 -1.13
C LEU A 153 -38.52 -1.87 -0.74
N TYR A 154 -39.03 -1.54 0.46
CA TYR A 154 -40.33 -2.03 0.94
C TYR A 154 -41.50 -1.06 0.68
N GLU A 155 -41.23 0.17 0.23
CA GLU A 155 -42.25 1.15 -0.17
C GLU A 155 -42.61 1.07 -1.67
N GLU A 156 -41.76 0.44 -2.48
CA GLU A 156 -41.92 0.33 -3.93
C GLU A 156 -42.91 -0.76 -4.39
N ASP A 157 -43.33 -1.68 -3.50
CA ASP A 157 -44.39 -2.67 -3.78
C ASP A 157 -45.81 -2.03 -3.81
N ASN A 158 -45.91 -0.70 -3.75
CA ASN A 158 -47.18 0.05 -3.81
C ASN A 158 -47.18 1.22 -4.82
N VAL A 159 -46.23 1.27 -5.77
CA VAL A 159 -46.24 2.30 -6.84
C VAL A 159 -46.18 1.62 -8.21
N VAL A 160 -47.21 1.93 -8.99
CA VAL A 160 -47.42 1.50 -10.37
C VAL A 160 -46.30 2.03 -11.27
N GLU A 161 -45.79 1.14 -12.12
CA GLU A 161 -44.80 1.35 -13.18
C GLU A 161 -44.87 2.74 -13.84
N GLU A 162 -43.84 3.57 -13.63
CA GLU A 162 -43.37 4.54 -14.62
C GLU A 162 -41.82 4.54 -14.62
N GLU A 163 -41.28 4.00 -15.71
CA GLU A 163 -39.86 3.88 -16.03
C GLU A 163 -39.17 5.24 -16.14
N GLU A 164 -38.33 5.62 -15.17
CA GLU A 164 -37.27 6.64 -15.36
C GLU A 164 -35.98 6.30 -14.59
N ASP A 165 -34.99 5.83 -15.35
CA ASP A 165 -33.52 5.99 -15.19
C ASP A 165 -32.92 5.64 -13.81
N ASP A 166 -32.86 4.34 -13.54
CA ASP A 166 -32.07 3.75 -12.45
C ASP A 166 -30.57 3.81 -12.76
N LYS A 167 -29.84 4.56 -11.93
CA LYS A 167 -28.36 4.55 -11.85
C LYS A 167 -27.91 4.52 -10.40
N GLY A 168 -28.58 3.71 -9.58
CA GLY A 168 -28.25 3.52 -8.17
C GLY A 168 -28.00 2.07 -7.74
N GLU A 169 -28.35 1.07 -8.57
CA GLU A 169 -28.29 -0.35 -8.21
C GLU A 169 -26.94 -1.05 -8.51
N ASP A 170 -26.05 -0.46 -9.33
CA ASP A 170 -24.82 -1.13 -9.79
C ASP A 170 -23.77 -1.39 -8.68
N ASP A 171 -23.66 -0.54 -7.66
CA ASP A 171 -22.56 -0.59 -6.68
C ASP A 171 -22.65 -1.79 -5.71
N GLU A 172 -23.86 -2.27 -5.41
CA GLU A 172 -24.05 -3.38 -4.45
C GLU A 172 -24.05 -4.77 -5.13
N GLU A 173 -24.54 -4.85 -6.36
CA GLU A 173 -24.44 -6.06 -7.17
C GLU A 173 -22.99 -6.31 -7.62
N GLU A 174 -22.21 -5.25 -7.92
CA GLU A 174 -20.77 -5.37 -8.19
C GLU A 174 -19.99 -5.94 -6.98
N LEU A 175 -20.34 -5.54 -5.75
CA LEU A 175 -19.70 -6.06 -4.53
C LEU A 175 -19.94 -7.56 -4.31
N ASN A 176 -21.07 -8.10 -4.79
CA ASN A 176 -21.36 -9.53 -4.75
C ASN A 176 -20.83 -10.28 -5.99
N ALA A 177 -20.54 -9.57 -7.09
CA ALA A 177 -20.00 -10.12 -8.32
C ALA A 177 -18.51 -10.50 -8.24
N TYR A 178 -17.78 -10.04 -7.22
CA TYR A 178 -16.38 -10.42 -7.07
C TYR A 178 -16.19 -11.90 -6.76
N SER A 179 -15.42 -12.57 -7.62
CA SER A 179 -14.91 -13.92 -7.37
C SER A 179 -14.06 -13.97 -6.11
N VAL A 180 -13.93 -15.16 -5.50
CA VAL A 180 -13.07 -15.37 -4.33
C VAL A 180 -11.63 -14.93 -4.59
N ALA A 181 -11.12 -15.10 -5.82
CA ALA A 181 -9.79 -14.64 -6.21
C ALA A 181 -9.68 -13.11 -6.16
N GLN A 182 -10.67 -12.37 -6.65
CA GLN A 182 -10.68 -10.90 -6.60
C GLN A 182 -10.77 -10.41 -5.15
N ARG A 183 -11.58 -11.05 -4.31
CA ARG A 183 -11.67 -10.71 -2.89
C ARG A 183 -10.37 -10.99 -2.14
N ARG A 184 -9.66 -12.06 -2.50
CA ARG A 184 -8.31 -12.35 -1.97
C ARG A 184 -7.37 -11.19 -2.32
N GLN A 185 -7.42 -10.71 -3.56
CA GLN A 185 -6.60 -9.59 -3.99
C GLN A 185 -6.91 -8.32 -3.19
N GLN A 186 -8.19 -8.01 -2.94
CA GLN A 186 -8.59 -6.88 -2.10
C GLN A 186 -8.07 -7.01 -0.66
N LEU A 187 -8.13 -8.21 -0.08
CA LEU A 187 -7.56 -8.46 1.25
C LEU A 187 -6.04 -8.23 1.26
N ILE A 188 -5.33 -8.70 0.24
CA ILE A 188 -3.88 -8.49 0.10
C ILE A 188 -3.56 -6.99 0.01
N GLU A 189 -4.34 -6.20 -0.71
CA GLU A 189 -4.15 -4.75 -0.83
C GLU A 189 -4.31 -4.03 0.53
N VAL A 190 -5.39 -4.36 1.26
CA VAL A 190 -5.62 -3.81 2.61
C VAL A 190 -4.49 -4.21 3.56
N MET A 191 -4.10 -5.49 3.55
CA MET A 191 -2.97 -6.01 4.32
C MET A 191 -1.65 -5.31 3.97
N SER A 192 -1.43 -5.01 2.69
CA SER A 192 -0.25 -4.30 2.20
C SER A 192 -0.19 -2.88 2.75
N THR A 193 -1.32 -2.18 2.78
CA THR A 193 -1.40 -0.83 3.36
C THR A 193 -1.13 -0.85 4.86
N ARG A 194 -1.74 -1.80 5.59
CA ARG A 194 -1.46 -2.00 7.03
C ARG A 194 0.02 -2.31 7.27
N PHE A 195 0.64 -3.11 6.40
CA PHE A 195 2.06 -3.41 6.49
C PHE A 195 2.94 -2.16 6.34
N LEU A 196 2.67 -1.33 5.33
CA LEU A 196 3.43 -0.09 5.10
C LEU A 196 3.29 0.88 6.29
N ASN A 197 2.10 0.94 6.89
CA ASN A 197 1.83 1.75 8.08
C ASN A 197 2.50 1.23 9.36
N GLY A 198 2.98 -0.02 9.38
CA GLY A 198 3.59 -0.62 10.57
C GLY A 198 2.59 -1.21 11.55
N GLU A 199 1.37 -1.52 11.10
CA GLU A 199 0.28 -1.98 11.96
C GLU A 199 0.34 -3.47 12.30
N ASP A 200 1.36 -4.19 11.80
CA ASP A 200 1.53 -5.62 11.99
C ASP A 200 2.71 -5.99 12.90
N GLY A 201 3.02 -5.14 13.88
CA GLY A 201 4.24 -5.27 14.70
C GLY A 201 4.29 -6.53 15.59
N GLU A 202 3.17 -7.23 15.75
CA GLU A 202 3.11 -8.52 16.46
C GLU A 202 3.78 -9.65 15.66
N TYR A 203 3.76 -9.56 14.33
CA TYR A 203 4.25 -10.59 13.41
C TYR A 203 5.47 -10.13 12.60
N VAL A 204 5.65 -8.81 12.45
CA VAL A 204 6.71 -8.22 11.64
C VAL A 204 7.63 -7.36 12.51
N ASN A 205 8.93 -7.64 12.43
CA ASN A 205 9.95 -6.81 13.06
C ASN A 205 10.27 -5.59 12.20
N TYR A 206 9.45 -4.54 12.30
CA TYR A 206 9.68 -3.30 11.55
C TYR A 206 10.99 -2.61 11.90
N ALA A 207 11.52 -2.75 13.12
CA ALA A 207 12.78 -2.12 13.49
C ALA A 207 13.96 -2.66 12.66
N GLU A 208 13.93 -3.94 12.30
CA GLU A 208 14.93 -4.56 11.43
C GLU A 208 14.77 -4.09 9.99
N ILE A 209 13.54 -4.05 9.47
CA ILE A 209 13.23 -3.60 8.10
C ILE A 209 13.61 -2.12 7.93
N ASP A 210 13.23 -1.28 8.90
CA ASP A 210 13.44 0.16 8.85
C ASP A 210 14.93 0.53 8.93
N ALA A 211 15.76 -0.34 9.52
CA ALA A 211 17.21 -0.17 9.63
C ALA A 211 18.00 -0.83 8.50
N ASP A 212 17.38 -1.66 7.64
CA ASP A 212 18.08 -2.37 6.58
C ASP A 212 18.30 -1.49 5.34
N GLU A 213 19.51 -0.97 5.20
CA GLU A 213 19.95 -0.17 4.05
C GLU A 213 19.94 -0.96 2.73
N ARG A 214 19.94 -2.30 2.75
CA ARG A 214 19.88 -3.10 1.52
C ARG A 214 18.53 -3.01 0.83
N LEU A 215 17.49 -2.59 1.57
CA LEU A 215 16.17 -2.33 1.04
C LEU A 215 16.07 -0.94 0.39
N ASP A 216 17.12 -0.11 0.41
CA ASP A 216 17.10 1.17 -0.28
C ASP A 216 17.15 0.97 -1.81
N ASP A 217 16.20 1.60 -2.50
CA ASP A 217 16.14 1.57 -3.97
C ASP A 217 17.02 2.65 -4.58
N PHE A 218 18.34 2.42 -4.60
CA PHE A 218 19.30 3.36 -5.18
C PHE A 218 19.02 3.65 -6.67
N VAL A 219 18.43 2.71 -7.41
CA VAL A 219 18.10 2.89 -8.83
C VAL A 219 16.94 3.87 -8.97
N ALA A 220 15.88 3.72 -8.17
CA ALA A 220 14.78 4.66 -8.15
C ALA A 220 15.25 6.05 -7.71
N ILE A 221 16.06 6.14 -6.65
CA ILE A 221 16.62 7.41 -6.16
C ILE A 221 17.44 8.12 -7.25
N GLN A 222 18.23 7.36 -8.03
CA GLN A 222 19.01 7.93 -9.12
C GLN A 222 18.10 8.46 -10.24
N ARG A 223 17.07 7.71 -10.64
CA ARG A 223 16.09 8.16 -11.64
C ARG A 223 15.35 9.42 -11.17
N ASP A 224 14.91 9.46 -9.93
CA ASP A 224 14.27 10.63 -9.34
C ASP A 224 15.22 11.85 -9.29
N ALA A 225 16.52 11.62 -9.15
CA ALA A 225 17.52 12.68 -9.21
C ALA A 225 17.77 13.17 -10.65
N GLU A 226 17.78 12.27 -11.63
CA GLU A 226 17.86 12.59 -13.06
C GLU A 226 16.62 13.36 -13.52
N ASP A 227 15.41 12.87 -13.21
CA ASP A 227 14.15 13.51 -13.56
C ASP A 227 14.05 14.92 -12.98
N ARG A 228 14.46 15.12 -11.73
CA ARG A 228 14.57 16.46 -11.12
C ARG A 228 15.56 17.36 -11.83
N TYR A 229 16.67 16.82 -12.30
CA TYR A 229 17.69 17.59 -13.03
C TYR A 229 17.19 18.07 -14.39
N PHE A 230 16.32 17.31 -15.07
CA PHE A 230 15.74 17.69 -16.37
C PHE A 230 14.46 18.54 -16.27
N ALA A 231 13.88 18.68 -15.08
CA ALA A 231 12.67 19.47 -14.84
C ALA A 231 12.93 20.96 -14.55
N ASP A 232 14.17 21.34 -14.23
CA ASP A 232 14.66 22.73 -14.03
C ASP A 232 15.29 23.31 -15.31
#